data_AF-A0A552AK57-F1
#
_entry.id   AF-A0A552AK57-F1
#
_cell.length_a   1.000
_cell.length_b   1.000
_cell.length_c   1.000
_cell.angle_alpha   90.00
_cell.angle_beta   90.00
_cell.angle_gamma   90.00
#
_symmetry.space_group_name_H-M   'P 1'
#
loop_
_entity.id
_entity.type
_entity.pdbx_description
1 polymer ?
#
loop_
_entity_poly.entity_id
_entity_poly.type
_entity_poly.pdbx_seq_one_letter_code
_entity_poly.pdbx_strand_id
1 'polypeptide(L)' 'MKNRVVCLKLNYATYFLIFRIHSIVFFDVFEEPLGQLLLQKYQLSLIVFDPEQEVILEWIHW' A
#
# COMPACT_ATOMS: atom_id res chain seq x y z
N MET A 1 -13.79 9.70 16.88
CA MET A 1 -13.70 8.69 15.78
C MET A 1 -12.26 8.22 15.70
N LYS A 2 -12.01 6.92 15.92
CA LYS A 2 -10.66 6.32 16.01
C LYS A 2 -10.23 5.85 14.62
N ASN A 3 -9.55 6.69 13.85
CA ASN A 3 -8.83 6.20 12.66
C ASN A 3 -7.42 5.79 13.08
N ARG A 4 -7.26 4.51 13.41
CA ARG A 4 -5.96 3.88 13.56
C ARG A 4 -5.60 3.27 12.20
N VAL A 5 -4.74 3.93 11.44
CA VAL A 5 -4.04 3.27 10.34
C VAL A 5 -3.05 2.31 11.00
N VAL A 6 -3.29 1.01 10.86
CA VAL A 6 -2.48 -0.04 11.48
C VAL A 6 -1.25 -0.28 10.60
N CYS A 7 -0.08 0.13 11.07
CA CYS A 7 1.20 -0.41 10.60
C CYS A 7 1.63 -1.55 11.53
N LEU A 8 1.99 -2.71 10.98
CA LEU A 8 2.70 -3.78 11.70
C LEU A 8 4.01 -4.11 10.98
N LYS A 9 5.07 -4.10 11.79
CA LYS A 9 6.48 -4.12 11.44
C LYS A 9 6.97 -5.57 11.40
N LEU A 10 7.56 -6.01 10.30
CA LEU A 10 8.30 -7.27 10.23
C LEU A 10 9.79 -6.98 10.10
N ASN A 11 10.52 -7.41 11.13
CA ASN A 11 11.97 -7.48 11.20
C ASN A 11 12.43 -8.77 10.50
N TYR A 12 13.74 -8.95 10.35
CA TYR A 12 14.47 -10.05 9.67
C TYR A 12 14.86 -9.76 8.21
N ALA A 13 16.18 -9.83 8.01
CA ALA A 13 16.94 -9.30 6.89
C ALA A 13 16.59 -9.93 5.53
N THR A 14 16.47 -9.08 4.50
CA THR A 14 16.34 -9.43 3.07
C THR A 14 14.95 -9.85 2.57
N TYR A 15 13.90 -9.12 2.96
CA TYR A 15 12.57 -9.25 2.34
C TYR A 15 12.08 -7.88 1.90
N PHE A 16 11.67 -7.76 0.63
CA PHE A 16 10.99 -6.56 0.12
C PHE A 16 9.75 -6.30 0.99
N LEU A 17 9.71 -5.13 1.64
CA LEU A 17 8.56 -4.70 2.42
C LEU A 17 7.46 -4.27 1.46
N ILE A 18 6.46 -5.15 1.30
CA ILE A 18 5.33 -4.89 0.44
C ILE A 18 4.08 -4.69 1.30
N PHE A 19 3.48 -3.51 1.21
CA PHE A 19 2.22 -3.24 1.90
C PHE A 19 1.05 -3.77 1.09
N ARG A 20 0.15 -4.51 1.73
CA ARG A 20 -1.14 -4.90 1.14
C ARG A 20 -2.18 -3.86 1.50
N ILE A 21 -2.79 -3.26 0.50
CA ILE A 21 -3.84 -2.25 0.69
C ILE A 21 -5.07 -2.60 -0.12
N HIS A 22 -6.24 -2.30 0.43
CA HIS A 22 -7.49 -2.46 -0.29
C HIS A 22 -7.53 -1.47 -1.45
N SER A 23 -8.09 -1.92 -2.56
CA SER A 23 -8.33 -1.11 -3.77
C SER A 23 -8.93 0.26 -3.46
N ILE A 24 -9.97 0.30 -2.61
CA ILE A 24 -10.63 1.56 -2.24
C ILE A 24 -9.67 2.57 -1.58
N VAL A 25 -8.78 2.11 -0.70
CA VAL A 25 -7.81 2.98 -0.04
C VAL A 25 -6.74 3.44 -1.03
N PHE A 26 -6.37 2.58 -1.98
CA PHE A 26 -5.43 2.94 -3.03
C PHE A 26 -5.97 4.06 -3.91
N PHE A 27 -7.18 3.89 -4.44
CA PHE A 27 -7.81 4.89 -5.31
C PHE A 27 -8.12 6.20 -4.56
N ASP A 28 -8.58 6.12 -3.31
CA ASP A 28 -8.94 7.34 -2.56
C ASP A 28 -7.74 8.16 -2.07
N VAL A 29 -6.57 7.53 -1.86
CA VAL A 29 -5.43 8.20 -1.18
C VAL A 29 -4.17 8.23 -2.03
N PHE A 30 -3.91 7.15 -2.75
CA PHE A 30 -2.63 6.95 -3.43
C PHE A 30 -2.68 7.30 -4.92
N GLU A 31 -3.84 7.31 -5.58
CA GLU A 31 -3.98 7.92 -6.92
C GLU A 31 -3.84 9.45 -6.90
N GLU A 32 -4.10 10.10 -5.76
CA GLU A 32 -3.92 11.54 -5.65
C GLU A 32 -2.43 11.94 -5.79
N PRO A 33 -2.13 13.13 -6.34
CA PRO A 33 -0.74 13.58 -6.54
C PRO A 33 0.13 13.54 -5.29
N LEU A 34 -0.45 13.83 -4.11
CA LEU A 34 0.26 13.76 -2.83
C LEU A 34 0.57 12.32 -2.43
N GLY A 35 -0.36 11.39 -2.65
CA GLY A 35 -0.16 9.97 -2.41
C GLY A 35 0.97 9.41 -3.26
N GLN A 36 0.99 9.72 -4.56
CA GLN A 36 2.07 9.33 -5.48
C GLN A 36 3.43 9.88 -5.06
N LEU A 37 3.50 11.14 -4.61
CA LEU A 37 4.72 11.74 -4.06
C LEU A 37 5.24 10.98 -2.83
N LEU A 38 4.35 10.50 -1.96
CA LEU A 38 4.74 9.71 -0.79
C LEU A 38 5.29 8.34 -1.20
N LEU A 39 4.66 7.67 -2.17
CA LEU A 39 5.12 6.37 -2.67
C LEU A 39 6.54 6.47 -3.24
N GLN A 40 6.80 7.50 -4.04
CA GLN A 40 8.11 7.75 -4.61
C GLN A 40 9.14 8.13 -3.55
N LYS A 41 8.81 9.07 -2.67
CA LYS A 41 9.74 9.58 -1.65
C LYS A 41 10.23 8.50 -0.69
N TYR A 42 9.34 7.59 -0.31
CA TYR A 42 9.64 6.52 0.65
C TYR A 42 9.91 5.16 -0.01
N GLN A 43 9.96 5.10 -1.35
CA GLN A 43 10.17 3.89 -2.13
C GLN A 43 9.27 2.74 -1.67
N LEU A 44 8.00 3.06 -1.44
CA LEU A 44 7.04 2.10 -0.90
C LEU A 44 6.63 1.12 -2.01
N SER A 45 6.78 -0.18 -1.72
CA SER A 45 6.20 -1.21 -2.56
C SER A 45 4.79 -1.55 -2.08
N LEU A 46 3.80 -1.50 -2.97
CA LEU A 46 2.40 -1.75 -2.65
C LEU A 46 1.84 -2.89 -3.49
N ILE A 47 1.04 -3.75 -2.88
CA ILE A 47 0.12 -4.66 -3.56
C ILE A 47 -1.28 -4.14 -3.29
N VAL A 48 -1.97 -3.76 -4.36
CA VAL A 48 -3.38 -3.37 -4.33
C VAL A 48 -4.21 -4.61 -4.60
N PHE A 49 -5.14 -4.92 -3.71
CA PHE A 49 -6.02 -6.08 -3.87
C PHE A 49 -7.48 -5.69 -3.71
N ASP A 50 -8.34 -6.38 -4.46
CA ASP A 50 -9.79 -6.31 -4.30
C ASP A 50 -10.22 -7.37 -3.27
N PRO A 51 -10.73 -6.98 -2.09
CA PRO A 51 -11.19 -7.94 -1.09
C PRO A 51 -12.48 -8.66 -1.50
N GLU A 52 -13.31 -8.12 -2.39
CA GLU A 52 -14.58 -8.73 -2.80
C GLU A 52 -14.34 -9.83 -3.84
N GLN A 53 -13.38 -9.62 -4.73
CA GLN A 53 -13.01 -10.58 -5.77
C GLN A 53 -11.82 -11.48 -5.38
N GLU A 54 -11.18 -11.19 -4.25
CA GLU A 54 -9.95 -11.86 -3.77
C GLU A 54 -8.81 -11.87 -4.80
N VAL A 55 -8.72 -10.83 -5.63
CA VAL A 55 -7.69 -10.68 -6.68
C VAL A 55 -6.70 -9.57 -6.36
N ILE A 56 -5.46 -9.73 -6.83
CA ILE A 56 -4.47 -8.64 -6.87
C ILE A 56 -4.77 -7.80 -8.12
N LEU A 57 -5.05 -6.52 -7.92
CA LEU A 57 -5.31 -5.58 -9.01
C LEU A 57 -4.01 -4.99 -9.54
N GLU A 58 -3.12 -4.57 -8.63
CA GLU A 58 -1.88 -3.90 -9.01
C GLU A 58 -0.71 -4.26 -8.10
N TRP A 59 0.48 -4.19 -8.68
CA TRP A 59 1.73 -4.28 -7.95
C TRP A 59 2.62 -3.10 -8.33
N ILE A 60 2.91 -2.25 -7.35
CA ILE A 60 3.71 -1.03 -7.52
C ILE A 60 5.04 -1.24 -6.82
N HIS A 61 6.12 -1.02 -7.56
CA HIS A 61 7.50 -1.10 -7.09
C HIS A 61 8.29 0.11 -7.62
N TRP A 62 9.02 0.76 -6.72
CA TRP A 62 9.86 1.93 -6.98
C TRP A 62 11.30 1.69 -6.54
#